data_AF-A0A0B5EM23-F1
#
_entry.id   AF-A0A0B5EM23-F1
#
_cell.length_a   1.000
_cell.length_b   1.000
_cell.length_c   1.000
_cell.angle_alpha   90.00
_cell.angle_beta   90.00
_cell.angle_gamma   90.00
#
_symmetry.space_group_name_H-M   'P 1'
#
loop_
_entity.id
_entity.type
_entity.pdbx_description
1 polymer ?
#
loop_
_entity_poly.entity_id
_entity_poly.type
_entity_poly.pdbx_seq_one_letter_code
_entity_poly.pdbx_strand_id
1 'polypeptide(L)' 'MDTGKLELAAQRYREAKAALDGAFADLQVEAIAALQKGSGEPGDHAEVARITGWSEEQVQQLMRRAAEEGVEAS' A
#
# COMPACT_ATOMS: atom_id res chain seq x y z
N MET A 1 23.80 -16.18 -28.11
CA MET A 1 22.59 -16.54 -27.34
C MET A 1 21.49 -15.62 -27.81
N ASP A 2 20.34 -16.16 -28.25
CA ASP A 2 19.17 -15.34 -28.54
C ASP A 2 18.46 -14.99 -27.23
N THR A 3 18.55 -13.72 -26.82
CA THR A 3 18.01 -13.21 -25.56
C THR A 3 16.66 -12.53 -25.72
N GLY A 4 16.09 -12.44 -26.93
CA GLY A 4 14.88 -11.65 -27.18
C GLY A 4 13.68 -12.09 -26.35
N LYS A 5 13.51 -13.41 -26.13
CA LYS A 5 12.44 -13.93 -25.25
C LYS A 5 12.67 -13.57 -23.78
N LEU A 6 13.92 -13.54 -23.34
CA LEU A 6 14.29 -13.18 -21.97
C LEU A 6 14.06 -11.68 -21.72
N GLU A 7 14.46 -10.82 -22.66
CA GLU A 7 14.25 -9.38 -22.60
C GLU A 7 12.76 -9.02 -22.54
N LEU A 8 11.94 -9.67 -23.36
CA LEU A 8 10.49 -9.50 -23.34
C LEU A 8 9.88 -9.95 -22.00
N ALA A 9 10.30 -11.08 -21.46
CA ALA A 9 9.83 -11.56 -20.15
C ALA A 9 10.23 -10.60 -19.02
N ALA A 10 11.48 -10.10 -19.04
CA ALA A 10 11.96 -9.13 -18.07
C ALA A 10 11.22 -7.79 -18.14
N GLN A 11 10.89 -7.33 -19.35
CA GLN A 11 10.07 -6.13 -19.54
C GLN A 11 8.68 -6.29 -18.94
N ARG A 12 7.96 -7.36 -19.28
CA ARG A 12 6.62 -7.64 -18.74
C ARG A 12 6.62 -7.77 -17.22
N TYR A 13 7.66 -8.37 -16.66
CA TYR A 13 7.83 -8.46 -15.21
C TYR A 13 7.95 -7.07 -14.58
N ARG A 14 8.79 -6.19 -15.13
CA ARG A 14 8.95 -4.82 -14.61
C ARG A 14 7.66 -4.00 -14.72
N GLU A 15 6.94 -4.13 -15.84
CA GLU A 15 5.66 -3.45 -16.04
C GLU A 15 4.60 -3.94 -15.03
N ALA A 16 4.48 -5.25 -14.85
CA ALA A 16 3.54 -5.83 -13.88
C ALA A 16 3.92 -5.42 -12.45
N LYS A 17 5.22 -5.40 -12.12
CA LYS A 17 5.69 -4.93 -10.82
C LYS A 17 5.37 -3.45 -10.60
N ALA A 18 5.63 -2.58 -11.58
CA ALA A 18 5.32 -1.16 -11.46
C ALA A 18 3.81 -0.92 -11.29
N ALA A 19 2.97 -1.67 -12.01
CA ALA A 19 1.52 -1.60 -11.86
C ALA A 19 1.05 -2.07 -10.48
N LEU A 20 1.64 -3.16 -9.96
CA LEU A 20 1.36 -3.65 -8.61
C LEU A 20 1.80 -2.63 -7.54
N ASP A 21 2.99 -2.07 -7.67
CA ASP A 21 3.52 -1.07 -6.75
C ASP A 21 2.63 0.18 -6.74
N GLY A 22 2.14 0.62 -7.91
CA GLY A 22 1.18 1.73 -8.02
C GLY A 22 -0.16 1.42 -7.35
N ALA A 23 -0.74 0.26 -7.63
CA ALA A 23 -2.00 -0.16 -6.99
C ALA A 23 -1.86 -0.30 -5.47
N PHE A 24 -0.68 -0.73 -4.99
CA PHE A 24 -0.39 -0.81 -3.56
C PHE A 24 -0.32 0.59 -2.93
N ALA A 25 0.34 1.55 -3.58
CA ALA A 25 0.39 2.93 -3.12
C ALA A 25 -1.01 3.58 -3.05
N ASP A 26 -1.84 3.39 -4.09
CA ASP A 26 -3.22 3.88 -4.10
C ASP A 26 -4.03 3.29 -2.94
N LEU A 27 -3.89 1.98 -2.69
CA LEU A 27 -4.56 1.31 -1.57
C LEU A 27 -4.11 1.85 -0.21
N GLN A 28 -2.82 2.19 -0.05
CA GLN A 28 -2.31 2.81 1.18
C GLN A 28 -2.91 4.20 1.41
N VAL A 29 -3.01 5.03 0.38
CA VAL A 29 -3.60 6.37 0.46
C VAL A 29 -5.07 6.28 0.89
N GLU A 30 -5.85 5.40 0.27
CA GLU A 30 -7.26 5.24 0.62
C GLU A 30 -7.45 4.64 2.03
N ALA A 31 -6.60 3.69 2.44
CA ALA A 31 -6.62 3.13 3.80
C ALA A 31 -6.33 4.21 4.86
N ILE A 32 -5.32 5.06 4.64
CA ILE A 32 -5.01 6.18 5.54
C ILE A 32 -6.17 7.17 5.59
N ALA A 33 -6.73 7.54 4.43
CA ALA A 33 -7.86 8.47 4.36
C ALA A 33 -9.11 7.94 5.08
N ALA A 34 -9.37 6.63 4.99
CA ALA A 34 -10.45 5.98 5.73
C ALA A 34 -10.24 6.06 7.25
N LEU A 35 -9.04 5.76 7.73
CA LEU A 35 -8.69 5.79 9.15
C LEU A 35 -8.70 7.22 9.72
N GLN A 36 -8.29 8.23 8.94
CA GLN A 36 -8.34 9.64 9.34
C GLN A 36 -9.77 10.20 9.43
N LYS A 37 -10.69 9.70 8.60
CA LYS A 37 -12.12 10.10 8.64
C LYS A 37 -12.92 9.36 9.72
N GLY A 38 -12.41 8.24 10.20
CA GLY A 38 -13.03 7.41 11.23
C GLY A 38 -13.04 8.07 12.62
N SER A 39 -13.60 7.35 13.59
CA SER A 39 -13.57 7.75 15.01
C SER A 39 -12.20 7.51 15.64
N GLY A 40 -11.31 6.78 14.95
CA GLY A 40 -10.02 6.34 15.47
C GLY A 40 -10.17 5.16 16.44
N GLU A 41 -11.35 4.55 16.48
CA GLU A 41 -11.62 3.40 17.32
C GLU A 41 -10.93 2.13 16.77
N PRO A 42 -10.66 1.12 17.64
CA PRO A 42 -10.11 -0.16 17.19
C PRO A 42 -10.95 -0.83 16.08
N GLY A 43 -12.26 -0.56 16.03
CA GLY A 43 -13.17 -1.05 14.99
C GLY A 43 -12.81 -0.57 13.58
N ASP A 44 -12.28 0.65 13.43
CA ASP A 44 -11.90 1.21 12.13
C ASP A 44 -10.68 0.47 11.55
N HIS A 45 -9.73 0.09 12.42
CA HIS A 45 -8.54 -0.65 12.03
C HIS A 45 -8.87 -2.07 11.59
N ALA A 46 -9.77 -2.75 12.31
CA ALA A 46 -10.24 -4.09 11.97
C ALA A 46 -11.00 -4.10 10.63
N GLU A 47 -11.82 -3.09 10.36
CA GLU A 47 -12.56 -2.98 9.11
C GLU A 47 -11.62 -2.71 7.91
N VAL A 48 -10.64 -1.81 8.06
CA VAL A 48 -9.63 -1.57 7.03
C VAL A 48 -8.78 -2.81 6.78
N ALA A 49 -8.37 -3.55 7.82
CA ALA A 49 -7.69 -4.82 7.69
C ALA A 49 -8.52 -5.84 6.89
N ARG A 50 -9.82 -5.95 7.19
CA ARG A 50 -10.75 -6.83 6.47
C ARG A 50 -10.88 -6.49 4.98
N ILE A 51 -10.96 -5.21 4.63
CA ILE A 51 -11.12 -4.75 3.24
C ILE A 51 -9.83 -4.94 2.43
N THR A 52 -8.69 -4.58 3.01
CA THR A 52 -7.38 -4.61 2.34
C THR A 52 -6.75 -6.01 2.32
N GLY A 53 -7.20 -6.90 3.21
CA GLY A 53 -6.57 -8.20 3.45
C GLY A 53 -5.27 -8.10 4.26
N TRP A 54 -4.95 -6.92 4.80
CA TRP A 54 -3.81 -6.73 5.70
C TRP A 54 -4.13 -7.21 7.11
N SER A 55 -3.10 -7.49 7.91
CA SER A 55 -3.28 -7.65 9.35
C SER A 55 -3.53 -6.29 10.01
N GLU A 56 -4.20 -6.28 11.16
CA GLU A 56 -4.34 -5.05 11.95
C GLU A 56 -2.99 -4.42 12.32
N GLU A 57 -1.95 -5.25 12.53
CA GLU A 57 -0.59 -4.76 12.76
C GLU A 57 -0.03 -3.99 11.55
N GLN A 58 -0.24 -4.50 10.33
CA GLN A 58 0.16 -3.81 9.11
C GLN A 58 -0.56 -2.47 8.96
N VAL A 59 -1.86 -2.42 9.30
CA VAL A 59 -2.65 -1.18 9.29
C VAL A 59 -2.12 -0.18 10.32
N GLN A 60 -1.79 -0.63 11.54
CA GLN A 60 -1.20 0.23 12.58
C GLN A 60 0.18 0.76 12.17
N GLN A 61 1.04 -0.07 11.57
CA GLN A 61 2.34 0.36 11.07
C GLN A 61 2.20 1.38 9.93
N LEU A 62 1.21 1.21 9.05
CA LEU A 62 0.90 2.17 8.00
C LEU A 62 0.55 3.54 8.57
N MET A 63 -0.34 3.59 9.57
CA MET A 63 -0.72 4.86 10.22
C MET A 63 0.46 5.51 10.94
N ARG A 64 1.33 4.71 11.58
CA ARG A 64 2.54 5.23 12.22
C ARG A 64 3.47 5.90 11.22
N ARG A 65 3.74 5.24 10.09
CA ARG A 65 4.58 5.81 9.02
C ARG A 65 3.97 7.07 8.42
N ALA A 66 2.66 7.07 8.16
CA ALA A 66 1.96 8.25 7.66
C ALA A 66 2.05 9.44 8.64
N ALA A 67 2.01 9.18 9.95
CA ALA A 67 2.21 10.21 10.96
C ALA A 67 3.65 10.72 11.00
N GLU A 68 4.65 9.84 10.88
CA GLU A 68 6.07 10.21 10.83
C GLU A 68 6.40 11.06 9.58
N GLU A 69 5.93 10.64 8.40
CA GLU A 69 6.14 11.36 7.14
C GLU A 69 5.40 12.71 7.11
N GLY A 70 4.22 12.81 7.74
CA GLY A 70 3.48 14.07 7.88
C GLY A 70 4.14 15.08 8.83
N VAL A 71 4.95 14.61 9.79
CA VAL A 71 5.68 15.46 10.73
C VAL A 71 6.97 16.03 10.13
N GLU A 72 7.63 15.30 9.22
CA GLU A 72 8.83 15.80 8.52
C GLU A 72 8.50 16.84 7.42
N ALA A 73 7.24 16.88 6.94
CA ALA A 73 6.78 17.81 5.92
C ALA A 73 6.19 19.13 6.49
N SER A 74 6.22 19.34 7.81
CA SER A 74 5.64 20.50 8.52
C SER A 74 6.67 21.46 9.11
#